data_AF-A0A351YXC2-F1
#
_entry.id   AF-A0A351YXC2-F1
#
_cell.length_a   1.000
_cell.length_b   1.000
_cell.length_c   1.000
_cell.angle_alpha   90.00
_cell.angle_beta   90.00
_cell.angle_gamma   90.00
#
_symmetry.space_group_name_H-M   'P 1'
#
loop_
_entity.id
_entity.type
_entity.pdbx_description
1 polymer ?
#
loop_
_entity_poly.entity_id
_entity_poly.type
_entity_poly.pdbx_seq_one_letter_code
_entity_poly.pdbx_strand_id
1 'polypeptide(L)'
;MARAKVLGKSILLLILIIILVLFGLLWFDYLGIIQAKKIFAPVYRLAGLQPQTSTAPSSPVDLAEADLDNDRFAKRLEALDIRSEELDKREN
;
A
#
# COMPACT_ATOMS: atom_id res chain seq x y z
N MET A 1 32.33 -8.56 37.73
CA MET A 1 31.85 -9.32 36.54
C MET A 1 30.31 -9.39 36.42
N ALA A 2 29.53 -9.42 37.52
CA ALA A 2 28.06 -9.52 37.43
C ALA A 2 27.35 -8.32 36.74
N ARG A 3 27.83 -7.08 36.96
CA ARG A 3 27.24 -5.85 36.39
C ARG A 3 27.35 -5.78 34.85
N ALA A 4 28.48 -6.23 34.29
CA ALA A 4 28.69 -6.29 32.84
C ALA A 4 27.74 -7.28 32.14
N LYS A 5 27.42 -8.41 32.80
CA LYS A 5 26.46 -9.41 32.31
C LYS A 5 25.02 -8.85 32.27
N VAL A 6 24.65 -8.02 33.25
CA VAL A 6 23.32 -7.38 33.31
C VAL A 6 23.21 -6.28 32.25
N LEU A 7 24.27 -5.46 32.05
CA LEU A 7 24.32 -4.44 31.00
C LEU A 7 24.22 -5.05 29.60
N GLY A 8 24.94 -6.15 29.33
CA GLY A 8 24.85 -6.86 28.05
C GLY A 8 23.45 -7.44 27.80
N LYS A 9 22.83 -8.05 28.81
CA LYS A 9 21.45 -8.53 28.72
C LYS A 9 20.46 -7.39 28.44
N SER A 10 20.63 -6.25 29.09
CA SER A 10 19.76 -5.09 28.90
C SER A 10 19.87 -4.51 27.49
N ILE A 11 21.09 -4.38 26.95
CA ILE A 11 21.31 -3.91 25.57
C ILE A 11 20.68 -4.87 24.56
N LEU A 12 20.85 -6.18 24.77
CA LEU A 12 20.31 -7.20 23.88
C LEU A 12 18.78 -7.18 23.88
N LEU A 13 18.18 -6.98 25.06
CA LEU A 13 16.73 -6.89 25.21
C LEU A 13 16.19 -5.62 24.52
N LEU A 14 16.93 -4.52 24.59
CA LEU A 14 16.58 -3.28 23.88
C LEU A 14 16.63 -3.47 22.35
N ILE A 15 17.66 -4.13 21.83
CA ILE A 15 17.77 -4.50 20.41
C ILE A 15 16.60 -5.41 20.00
N LEU A 16 16.28 -6.42 20.83
CA LEU A 16 15.15 -7.32 20.58
C LEU A 16 13.82 -6.57 20.49
N ILE A 17 13.58 -5.61 21.40
CA ILE A 17 12.38 -4.76 21.37
C ILE A 17 12.34 -3.95 20.08
N ILE A 18 13.45 -3.33 19.67
CA ILE A 18 13.52 -2.56 18.41
C ILE A 18 13.17 -3.46 17.22
N ILE A 19 13.73 -4.66 17.14
CA ILE A 19 13.43 -5.63 16.07
C ILE A 19 11.93 -5.98 16.06
N LEU A 20 11.35 -6.25 17.23
CA LEU A 20 9.94 -6.60 17.36
C LEU A 20 9.02 -5.45 16.90
N VAL A 21 9.36 -4.22 17.27
CA VAL A 21 8.62 -3.02 16.83
C VAL A 21 8.73 -2.83 15.32
N LEU A 22 9.92 -2.97 14.73
CA LEU A 22 10.12 -2.85 13.28
C LEU A 22 9.33 -3.91 12.51
N PHE A 23 9.38 -5.17 12.96
CA PHE A 23 8.56 -6.24 12.39
C PHE A 23 7.07 -5.93 12.53
N GLY A 24 6.61 -5.56 13.73
CA GLY A 24 5.20 -5.23 13.98
C GLY A 24 4.70 -4.11 13.07
N LEU A 25 5.49 -3.06 12.87
CA LEU A 25 5.15 -1.96 11.96
C LEU A 25 5.06 -2.40 10.50
N LEU A 26 5.95 -3.28 10.03
CA LEU A 26 5.86 -3.85 8.69
C LEU A 26 4.57 -4.65 8.51
N TRP A 27 4.23 -5.50 9.47
CA TRP A 27 3.00 -6.29 9.44
C TRP A 27 1.73 -5.42 9.54
N PHE A 28 1.73 -4.39 10.38
CA PHE A 28 0.59 -3.47 10.50
C PHE A 28 0.37 -2.61 9.25
N ASP A 29 1.44 -2.24 8.55
CA ASP A 29 1.37 -1.57 7.25
C ASP A 29 0.84 -2.51 6.16
N TYR A 30 1.29 -3.78 6.15
CA TYR A 30 0.79 -4.80 5.24
C TYR A 30 -0.71 -5.09 5.43
N LEU A 31 -1.17 -5.15 6.68
CA LEU A 31 -2.58 -5.33 7.03
C LEU A 31 -3.44 -4.08 6.79
N GLY A 32 -2.83 -2.92 6.50
CA GLY A 32 -3.54 -1.65 6.30
C GLY A 32 -4.16 -1.05 7.57
N ILE A 33 -3.81 -1.57 8.75
CA ILE A 33 -4.34 -1.11 10.04
C ILE A 33 -3.78 0.27 10.40
N ILE A 34 -2.54 0.56 9.99
CA ILE A 34 -1.85 1.84 10.19
C ILE A 34 -1.19 2.24 8.86
N GLN A 35 -1.28 3.52 8.46
CA GLN A 35 -0.46 4.06 7.36
C GLN A 35 0.98 4.35 7.83
N ALA A 36 1.77 3.32 8.10
CA ALA A 36 3.14 3.48 8.60
C ALA A 36 4.00 4.30 7.60
N LYS A 37 3.74 4.15 6.29
CA LYS A 37 4.42 4.93 5.24
C LYS A 37 4.29 6.46 5.41
N LYS A 38 3.20 6.96 6.00
CA LYS A 38 3.02 8.39 6.30
C LYS A 38 3.85 8.84 7.51
N ILE A 39 3.94 8.01 8.55
CA ILE A 39 4.68 8.32 9.79
C ILE A 39 6.20 8.33 9.54
N PHE A 40 6.69 7.45 8.67
CA PHE A 40 8.12 7.38 8.31
C PHE A 40 8.52 8.34 7.18
N ALA A 41 7.58 9.09 6.60
CA ALA A 41 7.86 10.06 5.55
C ALA A 41 9.03 11.02 5.84
N PRO A 42 9.19 11.62 7.04
CA PRO A 42 10.33 12.51 7.32
C PRO A 42 11.69 11.79 7.25
N VAL A 43 11.76 10.52 7.64
CA VAL A 43 13.01 9.73 7.59
C VAL A 43 13.35 9.35 6.15
N TYR A 44 12.35 8.93 5.35
CA TYR A 44 12.54 8.65 3.92
C TYR A 44 13.00 9.89 3.15
N ARG A 45 12.43 11.07 3.46
CA ARG A 45 12.85 12.35 2.87
C ARG A 45 14.29 12.72 3.24
N LEU A 46 14.73 12.41 4.46
CA LEU A 46 16.12 12.64 4.90
C LEU A 46 17.10 11.73 4.16
N ALA A 47 16.66 10.52 3.79
CA ALA A 47 17.42 9.58 2.97
C ALA A 47 17.31 9.85 1.45
N GLY A 48 16.60 10.91 1.03
CA GLY A 48 16.42 11.26 -0.39
C GLY A 48 15.44 10.37 -1.16
N LEU A 49 14.69 9.49 -0.47
CA LEU A 49 13.68 8.65 -1.09
C LEU A 49 12.30 9.31 -1.02
N GLN A 50 11.52 9.19 -2.10
CA GLN A 50 10.13 9.60 -2.11
C GLN A 50 9.27 8.54 -1.40
N PRO A 51 8.56 8.89 -0.31
CA PRO A 51 7.67 7.95 0.34
C PRO A 51 6.51 7.61 -0.61
N GLN A 52 6.36 6.33 -0.96
CA GLN A 52 5.19 5.88 -1.71
C GLN A 52 3.97 5.94 -0.78
N THR A 53 3.21 7.03 -0.88
CA THR A 53 1.93 7.17 -0.18
C THR A 53 0.83 6.67 -1.12
N SER A 54 0.19 5.56 -0.77
CA SER A 54 -1.11 5.24 -1.35
C SER A 54 -2.13 6.09 -0.62
N THR A 55 -2.57 7.19 -1.23
CA THR A 55 -3.75 7.92 -0.74
C THR A 55 -4.97 7.08 -1.11
N ALA A 56 -5.51 6.35 -0.13
CA ALA A 56 -6.89 5.89 -0.25
C ALA A 56 -7.75 7.13 -0.54
N PRO A 57 -8.60 7.12 -1.58
CA PRO A 57 -9.45 8.26 -1.90
C PRO A 57 -10.31 8.55 -0.67
N SER A 58 -10.06 9.69 -0.04
CA SER A 58 -10.68 10.07 1.24
C SER A 58 -11.69 11.21 1.09
N SER A 59 -11.74 11.81 -0.09
CA SER A 59 -12.70 12.84 -0.46
C SER A 59 -13.70 12.29 -1.48
N PRO A 60 -14.98 12.72 -1.44
CA PRO A 60 -15.97 12.42 -2.48
C PRO A 60 -15.49 12.80 -3.90
N VAL A 61 -14.63 13.80 -4.02
CA VAL A 61 -14.02 14.23 -5.29
C VAL A 61 -13.01 13.20 -5.81
N ASP A 62 -12.18 12.62 -4.93
CA ASP A 62 -11.21 11.58 -5.30
C ASP A 62 -11.91 10.28 -5.72
N LEU A 63 -13.10 10.02 -5.16
CA LEU A 63 -13.96 8.90 -5.56
C LEU A 63 -14.67 9.15 -6.90
N ALA A 64 -14.91 10.41 -7.26
CA ALA A 64 -15.50 10.78 -8.55
C ALA A 64 -14.48 10.72 -9.71
N GLU A 65 -13.19 10.95 -9.44
CA GLU A 65 -12.12 10.74 -10.43
C GLU A 65 -11.80 9.25 -10.64
N ALA A 66 -12.15 8.40 -9.66
CA ALA A 66 -12.17 6.95 -9.76
C ALA A 66 -13.61 6.43 -9.97
N ASP A 67 -14.35 7.00 -10.91
CA ASP A 67 -15.70 6.55 -11.27
C ASP A 67 -15.65 5.18 -11.99
N LEU A 68 -15.52 4.13 -11.18
CA LEU A 68 -15.48 2.74 -11.60
C LEU A 68 -16.73 2.30 -12.38
N ASP A 69 -17.86 3.00 -12.22
CA ASP A 69 -19.07 2.67 -12.97
C ASP A 69 -18.96 3.13 -14.41
N ASN A 70 -18.40 4.31 -14.68
CA ASN A 70 -18.09 4.76 -16.04
C ASN A 70 -17.07 3.85 -16.73
N ASP A 71 -16.00 3.44 -16.05
CA ASP A 71 -15.03 2.47 -16.58
C ASP A 71 -15.68 1.12 -16.89
N ARG A 72 -16.57 0.65 -15.99
CA ARG A 72 -17.34 -0.58 -16.19
C ARG A 72 -18.29 -0.46 -17.37
N PHE A 73 -18.94 0.68 -17.58
CA PHE A 73 -19.80 0.92 -18.74
C PHE A 73 -19.01 0.95 -20.05
N ALA A 74 -17.85 1.63 -20.08
CA ALA A 74 -16.96 1.65 -21.23
C ALA A 74 -16.52 0.23 -21.65
N LYS A 75 -16.11 -0.60 -20.69
CA LYS A 75 -15.75 -2.01 -20.93
C LYS A 75 -16.90 -2.85 -21.47
N ARG A 76 -18.13 -2.58 -21.01
CA ARG A 76 -19.33 -3.26 -21.53
C ARG A 76 -19.62 -2.88 -22.98
N LEU A 77 -19.47 -1.60 -23.32
CA LEU A 77 -19.64 -1.12 -24.70
C LEU A 77 -18.59 -1.72 -25.62
N GLU A 78 -17.32 -1.75 -25.20
CA GLU A 78 -16.22 -2.40 -25.94
C GLU A 78 -16.51 -3.89 -26.21
N ALA A 79 -17.00 -4.62 -25.20
CA ALA A 79 -17.37 -6.03 -25.36
C ALA A 79 -18.54 -6.25 -26.34
N LEU A 80 -19.50 -5.32 -26.39
CA LEU A 80 -20.60 -5.37 -27.36
C LEU A 80 -20.11 -5.12 -28.78
N ASP A 81 -19.21 -4.16 -28.96
CA ASP A 81 -18.64 -3.78 -30.24
C ASP A 81 -17.85 -4.94 -30.88
N ILE A 82 -16.97 -5.58 -30.08
CA ILE A 82 -16.23 -6.79 -30.48
C ILE A 82 -17.21 -7.90 -30.89
N ARG A 83 -18.30 -8.09 -30.12
CA ARG A 83 -19.30 -9.10 -30.43
C ARG A 83 -20.04 -8.82 -31.74
N SER A 84 -20.36 -7.56 -32.05
CA SER A 84 -20.95 -7.21 -33.35
C SER A 84 -19.97 -7.46 -34.50
N GLU A 85 -18.70 -7.05 -34.35
CA GLU A 85 -17.70 -7.32 -35.38
C GLU A 85 -17.51 -8.82 -35.64
N GLU A 86 -17.58 -9.66 -34.60
CA GLU A 86 -17.51 -11.11 -34.76
C GLU A 86 -18.74 -11.70 -35.47
N LEU A 87 -19.93 -11.14 -35.26
CA LEU A 87 -21.14 -11.58 -35.96
C LEU A 87 -21.11 -11.17 -37.43
N ASP A 88 -20.71 -9.94 -37.72
CA ASP A 88 -20.56 -9.44 -39.09
C ASP A 88 -19.55 -10.26 -39.90
N LYS A 89 -18.48 -10.75 -39.27
CA LYS A 89 -17.50 -11.67 -39.87
C LYS A 89 -18.03 -13.09 -40.11
N ARG A 90 -19.12 -13.49 -39.47
CA ARG A 90 -19.76 -14.81 -39.67
C ARG A 90 -20.85 -14.76 -40.74
N GLU A 91 -21.51 -13.62 -40.87
CA GLU A 91 -22.63 -13.43 -41.79
C GLU A 91 -22.19 -13.03 -43.21
N ASN A 92 -20.97 -12.50 -43.36
CA ASN A 92 -20.29 -12.27 -44.64
C ASN A 92 -19.27 -13.37 -44.96
#